data_AF-A0A4V5N6G1-F1
#
_entry.id   AF-A0A4V5N6G1-F1
#
_cell.length_a   1.000
_cell.length_b   1.000
_cell.length_c   1.000
_cell.angle_alpha   90.00
_cell.angle_beta   90.00
_cell.angle_gamma   90.00
#
_symmetry.space_group_name_H-M   'P 1'
#
loop_
_entity.id
_entity.type
_entity.pdbx_description
1 polymer ?
#
loop_
_entity_poly.entity_id
_entity_poly.type
_entity_poly.pdbx_seq_one_letter_code
_entity_poly.pdbx_strand_id
1 'polypeptide(L)'
;MAQPNGTNGHTNGTKPSDHIPATHLLASFAANAQTTHLTAALRTKVKEVLLDFIGVTVGALTHADSTVPILTAITALQGPTVTATSPGVCTVLAQGEPRFLKQYAGLLNAALGHSLDFDDTYAPGTLHAGVTAISAALA
;
A
#
# COMPACT_ATOMS: atom_id res chain seq x y z
N MET A 1 -1.23 -26.88 71.97
CA MET A 1 -0.20 -26.41 71.04
C MET A 1 -0.79 -26.46 69.63
N ALA A 2 -1.05 -25.31 69.02
CA ALA A 2 -1.53 -25.21 67.65
C ALA A 2 -0.48 -24.44 66.84
N GLN A 3 0.00 -25.05 65.76
CA GLN A 3 1.01 -24.49 64.86
C GLN A 3 0.43 -23.29 64.09
N PRO A 4 1.15 -22.17 63.91
CA PRO A 4 0.71 -21.10 63.04
C PRO A 4 0.84 -21.50 61.57
N ASN A 5 -0.20 -21.20 60.80
CA ASN A 5 -0.33 -21.48 59.37
C ASN A 5 0.85 -20.87 58.57
N GLY A 6 1.46 -21.68 57.70
CA GLY A 6 2.48 -21.23 56.76
C GLY A 6 1.94 -20.17 55.80
N THR A 7 2.61 -19.03 55.73
CA THR A 7 2.41 -18.03 54.68
C THR A 7 2.95 -18.56 53.37
N ASN A 8 2.07 -18.90 52.42
CA ASN A 8 2.44 -19.20 51.05
C ASN A 8 2.96 -17.90 50.40
N GLY A 9 4.28 -17.74 50.42
CA GLY A 9 4.96 -16.68 49.68
C GLY A 9 4.80 -16.90 48.19
N HIS A 10 3.79 -16.27 47.58
CA HIS A 10 3.76 -16.09 46.14
C HIS A 10 4.79 -15.02 45.78
N THR A 11 6.03 -15.44 45.50
CA THR A 11 6.94 -14.60 44.73
C THR A 11 6.33 -14.45 43.34
N ASN A 12 5.72 -13.30 43.05
CA ASN A 12 5.41 -12.90 41.68
C ASN A 12 6.75 -12.74 40.94
N GLY A 13 7.29 -13.85 40.44
CA GLY A 13 8.39 -13.83 39.50
C GLY A 13 7.90 -13.11 38.25
N THR A 14 8.43 -11.92 38.01
CA THR A 14 8.23 -11.18 36.76
C THR A 14 8.79 -12.04 35.65
N LYS A 15 7.93 -12.79 34.95
CA LYS A 15 8.31 -13.39 33.67
C LYS A 15 8.70 -12.24 32.75
N PRO A 16 9.88 -12.27 32.11
CA PRO A 16 10.14 -11.37 30.99
C PRO A 16 8.96 -11.55 30.03
N SER A 17 8.31 -10.46 29.64
CA SER A 17 7.30 -10.56 28.59
C SER A 17 8.03 -10.96 27.31
N ASP A 18 7.98 -12.24 26.95
CA ASP A 18 8.51 -12.81 25.69
C ASP A 18 7.82 -12.26 24.43
N HIS A 19 7.11 -11.14 24.55
CA HIS A 19 6.31 -10.58 23.49
C HIS A 19 7.21 -9.76 22.55
N ILE A 20 7.41 -10.27 21.34
CA ILE A 20 8.04 -9.50 20.27
C ILE A 20 7.18 -8.24 20.04
N PRO A 21 7.75 -7.02 20.13
CA PRO A 21 6.98 -5.79 19.92
C PRO A 21 6.82 -5.52 18.41
N ALA A 22 6.15 -6.44 17.71
CA ALA A 22 6.12 -6.51 16.24
C ALA A 22 5.65 -5.21 15.58
N THR A 23 4.61 -4.57 16.11
CA THR A 23 4.10 -3.27 15.60
C THR A 23 5.15 -2.17 15.71
N HIS A 24 5.86 -2.10 16.83
CA HIS A 24 6.91 -1.11 17.05
C HIS A 24 8.11 -1.36 16.13
N LEU A 25 8.51 -2.62 15.94
CA LEU A 25 9.61 -2.99 15.04
C LEU A 25 9.27 -2.64 13.58
N LEU A 26 8.06 -2.95 13.12
CA LEU A 26 7.62 -2.62 11.76
C LEU A 26 7.53 -1.11 11.52
N ALA A 27 6.94 -0.37 12.48
CA ALA A 27 6.87 1.09 12.38
C ALA A 27 8.27 1.73 12.36
N SER A 28 9.18 1.22 13.19
CA SER A 28 10.57 1.68 13.24
C SER A 28 11.31 1.36 11.94
N PHE A 29 11.10 0.18 11.35
CA PHE A 29 11.65 -0.17 10.05
C PHE A 29 11.15 0.80 8.96
N ALA A 30 9.84 1.04 8.88
CA ALA A 30 9.25 1.92 7.87
C ALA A 30 9.74 3.37 8.00
N ALA A 31 9.79 3.90 9.22
CA ALA A 31 10.22 5.27 9.49
C ALA A 31 11.71 5.52 9.20
N ASN A 32 12.54 4.48 9.24
CA ASN A 32 14.00 4.58 9.05
C ASN A 32 14.47 3.95 7.72
N ALA A 33 13.55 3.54 6.85
CA ALA A 33 13.90 2.99 5.55
C ALA A 33 14.59 4.05 4.67
N GLN A 34 15.73 3.69 4.07
CA GLN A 34 16.50 4.56 3.19
C GLN A 34 16.78 3.87 1.87
N THR A 35 16.86 4.64 0.79
CA THR A 35 17.17 4.12 -0.54
C THR A 35 18.59 3.52 -0.62
N THR A 36 19.50 3.94 0.26
CA THR A 36 20.84 3.36 0.43
C THR A 36 20.80 1.89 0.87
N HIS A 37 19.71 1.42 1.50
CA HIS A 37 19.53 0.02 1.84
C HIS A 37 19.16 -0.87 0.64
N LEU A 38 18.82 -0.28 -0.51
CA LEU A 38 18.44 -1.02 -1.71
C LEU A 38 19.69 -1.51 -2.46
N THR A 39 19.83 -2.83 -2.55
CA THR A 39 20.82 -3.48 -3.41
C THR A 39 20.56 -3.17 -4.89
N ALA A 40 21.57 -3.37 -5.75
CA ALA A 40 21.42 -3.18 -7.19
C ALA A 40 20.28 -4.06 -7.77
N ALA A 41 20.18 -5.31 -7.32
CA ALA A 41 19.13 -6.24 -7.74
C ALA A 41 17.72 -5.74 -7.35
N LEU A 42 17.55 -5.21 -6.13
CA LEU A 42 16.28 -4.63 -5.70
C LEU A 42 15.90 -3.41 -6.53
N ARG A 43 16.86 -2.53 -6.85
CA ARG A 43 16.62 -1.37 -7.72
C ARG A 43 16.19 -1.79 -9.12
N THR A 44 16.77 -2.84 -9.67
CA THR A 44 16.34 -3.41 -10.96
C THR A 44 14.93 -3.97 -10.85
N LYS A 45 14.63 -4.77 -9.82
CA LYS A 45 13.29 -5.35 -9.63
C LYS A 45 12.22 -4.28 -9.47
N VAL A 46 12.47 -3.21 -8.71
CA VAL A 46 11.53 -2.08 -8.57
C VAL A 46 11.21 -1.44 -9.93
N LYS A 47 12.20 -1.31 -10.82
CA LYS A 47 11.96 -0.79 -12.18
C LYS A 47 11.12 -1.74 -13.03
N GLU A 48 11.37 -3.05 -12.92
CA GLU A 48 10.58 -4.07 -13.63
C GLU A 48 9.12 -4.02 -13.21
N VAL A 49 8.83 -4.05 -11.90
CA VAL A 49 7.44 -4.04 -11.39
C VAL A 49 6.74 -2.69 -11.63
N LEU A 50 7.49 -1.58 -11.63
CA LEU A 50 6.93 -0.27 -12.02
C LEU A 50 6.54 -0.26 -13.50
N LEU A 51 7.39 -0.80 -14.37
CA LEU A 51 7.10 -0.87 -15.81
C LEU A 51 5.90 -1.78 -16.09
N ASP A 52 5.83 -2.93 -15.42
CA ASP A 52 4.70 -3.86 -15.47
C ASP A 52 3.39 -3.18 -15.03
N PHE A 53 3.38 -2.56 -13.84
CA PHE A 53 2.24 -1.82 -13.32
C PHE A 53 1.72 -0.76 -14.30
N ILE A 54 2.62 0.03 -14.91
CA ILE A 54 2.23 1.04 -15.91
C ILE A 54 1.59 0.36 -17.12
N GLY A 55 2.20 -0.72 -17.63
CA GLY A 55 1.70 -1.46 -18.78
C GLY A 55 0.29 -2.03 -18.56
N VAL A 56 0.08 -2.71 -17.43
CA VAL A 56 -1.22 -3.32 -17.08
C VAL A 56 -2.29 -2.24 -16.86
N THR A 57 -1.95 -1.17 -16.12
CA THR A 57 -2.88 -0.05 -15.87
C THR A 57 -3.33 0.62 -17.17
N VAL A 58 -2.41 0.82 -18.12
CA VAL A 58 -2.75 1.37 -19.44
C VAL A 58 -3.55 0.36 -20.27
N GLY A 59 -3.22 -0.93 -20.21
CA GLY A 59 -3.96 -2.00 -20.88
C GLY A 59 -5.43 -2.06 -20.47
N ALA A 60 -5.73 -1.82 -19.19
CA ALA A 60 -7.11 -1.76 -18.68
C ALA A 60 -7.96 -0.70 -19.39
N LEU A 61 -7.37 0.40 -19.87
CA LEU A 61 -8.11 1.44 -20.60
C LEU A 61 -8.73 0.95 -21.91
N THR A 62 -8.15 -0.09 -22.50
CA THR A 62 -8.62 -0.67 -23.77
C THR A 62 -9.38 -1.97 -23.56
N HIS A 63 -9.00 -2.76 -22.55
CA HIS A 63 -9.46 -4.15 -22.41
C HIS A 63 -10.40 -4.40 -21.24
N ALA A 64 -10.53 -3.48 -20.29
CA ALA A 64 -11.39 -3.67 -19.13
C ALA A 64 -12.70 -2.89 -19.25
N ASP A 65 -13.82 -3.62 -19.29
CA ASP A 65 -15.18 -3.04 -19.25
C ASP A 65 -15.44 -2.25 -17.96
N SER A 66 -14.68 -2.54 -16.89
CA SER A 66 -14.76 -1.87 -15.59
C SER A 66 -14.18 -0.46 -15.58
N THR A 67 -13.36 -0.08 -16.57
CA THR A 67 -12.65 1.21 -16.61
C THR A 67 -13.60 2.39 -16.56
N VAL A 68 -14.58 2.45 -17.47
CA VAL A 68 -15.54 3.56 -17.56
C VAL A 68 -16.39 3.71 -16.29
N PRO A 69 -17.04 2.66 -15.74
CA PRO A 69 -17.82 2.78 -14.52
C PRO A 69 -16.95 3.16 -13.31
N ILE A 70 -15.75 2.61 -13.16
CA ILE A 70 -14.82 2.97 -12.07
C ILE A 70 -14.42 4.46 -12.16
N LEU A 71 -14.01 4.92 -13.34
CA LEU A 71 -13.64 6.32 -13.56
C LEU A 71 -14.79 7.27 -13.26
N THR A 72 -16.01 6.91 -13.69
CA THR A 72 -17.22 7.69 -13.45
C THR A 72 -17.51 7.79 -11.95
N ALA A 73 -17.52 6.64 -11.25
CA ALA A 73 -17.82 6.59 -9.83
C ALA A 73 -16.82 7.39 -9.00
N ILE A 74 -15.52 7.23 -9.25
CA ILE A 74 -14.49 7.93 -8.48
C ILE A 74 -14.46 9.43 -8.79
N THR A 75 -14.70 9.82 -10.05
CA THR A 75 -14.85 11.24 -10.41
C THR A 75 -16.03 11.88 -9.67
N ALA A 76 -17.15 11.16 -9.55
CA ALA A 76 -18.29 11.63 -8.78
C ALA A 76 -18.00 11.71 -7.27
N LEU A 77 -17.28 10.72 -6.71
CA LEU A 77 -16.88 10.71 -5.29
C LEU A 77 -15.94 11.88 -4.94
N GLN A 78 -15.05 12.27 -5.85
CA GLN A 78 -14.19 13.43 -5.67
C GLN A 78 -14.98 14.75 -5.62
N GLY A 79 -16.08 14.82 -6.37
CA GLY A 79 -16.92 16.01 -6.45
C GLY A 79 -16.43 17.04 -7.48
N PRO A 80 -17.23 18.11 -7.69
CA PRO A 80 -17.12 19.01 -8.85
C PRO A 80 -15.98 20.04 -8.79
N THR A 81 -15.19 20.11 -7.71
CA THR A 81 -14.31 21.27 -7.43
C THR A 81 -12.81 20.98 -7.58
N VAL A 82 -12.43 20.14 -8.56
CA VAL A 82 -11.02 19.84 -8.83
C VAL A 82 -10.72 20.05 -10.30
N THR A 83 -9.76 20.91 -10.58
CA THR A 83 -9.29 21.23 -11.94
C THR A 83 -7.78 21.03 -12.00
N ALA A 84 -7.20 21.10 -13.20
CA ALA A 84 -5.75 20.99 -13.34
C ALA A 84 -4.96 22.11 -12.65
N THR A 85 -5.61 23.22 -12.28
CA THR A 85 -5.00 24.32 -11.53
C THR A 85 -5.23 24.21 -10.01
N SER A 86 -5.98 23.21 -9.56
CA SER A 86 -6.18 22.96 -8.13
C SER A 86 -4.85 22.48 -7.50
N PRO A 87 -4.51 22.93 -6.28
CA PRO A 87 -3.27 22.54 -5.65
C PRO A 87 -3.27 21.05 -5.29
N GLY A 88 -2.14 20.38 -5.54
CA GLY A 88 -1.93 18.98 -5.13
C GLY A 88 -2.72 17.95 -5.94
N VAL A 89 -3.13 18.29 -7.16
CA VAL A 89 -3.69 17.30 -8.09
C VAL A 89 -2.61 16.40 -8.66
N CYS A 90 -3.02 15.15 -8.93
CA CYS A 90 -2.18 14.09 -9.45
C CYS A 90 -2.81 13.50 -10.73
N THR A 91 -1.97 12.77 -11.45
CA THR A 91 -2.30 12.13 -12.72
C THR A 91 -2.83 10.72 -12.48
N VAL A 92 -3.86 10.36 -13.25
CA VAL A 92 -4.20 8.96 -13.50
C VAL A 92 -3.50 8.55 -14.79
N LEU A 93 -2.79 7.43 -14.78
CA LEU A 93 -1.95 6.98 -15.88
C LEU A 93 -2.74 6.95 -17.20
N ALA A 94 -2.15 7.55 -18.23
CA ALA A 94 -2.73 7.69 -19.58
C ALA A 94 -4.12 8.38 -19.63
N GLN A 95 -4.49 9.17 -18.62
CA GLN A 95 -5.72 9.99 -18.60
C GLN A 95 -5.47 11.50 -18.82
N GLY A 96 -4.27 11.87 -19.28
CA GLY A 96 -3.89 13.25 -19.60
C GLY A 96 -3.39 14.04 -18.39
N GLU A 97 -3.71 15.34 -18.35
CA GLU A 97 -3.23 16.27 -17.33
C GLU A 97 -3.72 15.92 -15.91
N PRO A 98 -2.95 16.25 -14.86
CA PRO A 98 -3.34 16.07 -13.47
C PRO A 98 -4.70 16.71 -13.16
N ARG A 99 -5.63 15.96 -12.57
CA ARG A 99 -6.98 16.47 -12.22
C ARG A 99 -7.67 15.72 -11.08
N PHE A 100 -6.92 14.92 -10.34
CA PHE A 100 -7.44 14.12 -9.23
C PHE A 100 -6.73 14.45 -7.94
N LEU A 101 -7.43 14.54 -6.81
CA LEU A 101 -6.77 14.60 -5.50
C LEU A 101 -6.01 13.29 -5.28
N LYS A 102 -4.93 13.37 -4.51
CA LYS A 102 -3.97 12.27 -4.31
C LYS A 102 -4.63 10.93 -4.00
N GLN A 103 -5.57 10.89 -3.05
CA GLN A 103 -6.27 9.67 -2.67
C GLN A 103 -7.11 9.08 -3.80
N TYR A 104 -7.66 9.91 -4.70
CA TYR A 104 -8.46 9.45 -5.84
C TYR A 104 -7.60 9.06 -7.03
N ALA A 105 -6.47 9.74 -7.25
CA ALA A 105 -5.48 9.34 -8.24
C ALA A 105 -4.89 7.97 -7.89
N GLY A 106 -4.48 7.77 -6.62
CA GLY A 106 -4.00 6.49 -6.12
C GLY A 106 -5.06 5.39 -6.20
N LEU A 107 -6.31 5.69 -5.83
CA LEU A 107 -7.42 4.74 -5.96
C LEU A 107 -7.67 4.35 -7.43
N LEU A 108 -7.70 5.31 -8.34
CA LEU A 108 -7.92 5.05 -9.77
C LEU A 108 -6.80 4.24 -10.39
N ASN A 109 -5.54 4.65 -10.19
CA ASN A 109 -4.40 3.92 -10.73
C ASN A 109 -4.32 2.48 -10.19
N ALA A 110 -4.62 2.27 -8.89
CA ALA A 110 -4.66 0.92 -8.33
C ALA A 110 -5.82 0.08 -8.87
N ALA A 111 -7.03 0.67 -8.94
CA ALA A 111 -8.21 -0.03 -9.44
C ALA A 111 -8.04 -0.43 -10.91
N LEU A 112 -7.55 0.48 -11.75
CA LEU A 112 -7.28 0.20 -13.17
C LEU A 112 -6.12 -0.78 -13.33
N GLY A 113 -5.06 -0.66 -12.52
CA GLY A 113 -3.94 -1.61 -12.52
C GLY A 113 -4.35 -3.05 -12.18
N HIS A 114 -5.46 -3.25 -11.47
CA HIS A 114 -5.98 -4.57 -11.11
C HIS A 114 -7.24 -4.98 -11.89
N SER A 115 -7.70 -4.17 -12.85
CA SER A 115 -8.97 -4.41 -13.57
C SER A 115 -9.00 -5.70 -14.40
N LEU A 116 -7.83 -6.23 -14.75
CA LEU A 116 -7.67 -7.42 -15.61
C LEU A 116 -7.07 -8.63 -14.87
N ASP A 117 -6.76 -8.50 -13.59
CA ASP A 117 -6.02 -9.51 -12.81
C ASP A 117 -4.71 -9.93 -13.49
N PHE A 118 -4.00 -8.94 -14.05
CA PHE A 118 -2.79 -9.13 -14.87
C PHE A 118 -1.56 -8.43 -14.29
N ASP A 119 -1.71 -7.79 -13.13
CA ASP A 119 -0.63 -7.22 -12.34
C ASP A 119 0.19 -8.30 -11.61
N ASP A 120 1.34 -7.90 -11.09
CA ASP A 120 2.30 -8.81 -10.49
C ASP A 120 1.76 -9.54 -9.22
N THR A 121 2.14 -10.82 -9.09
CA THR A 121 1.78 -11.64 -7.93
C THR A 121 2.98 -11.86 -7.02
N TYR A 122 2.83 -11.57 -5.72
CA TYR A 122 3.75 -12.06 -4.70
C TYR A 122 3.30 -13.43 -4.18
N ALA A 123 3.79 -14.49 -4.84
CA ALA A 123 3.34 -15.87 -4.59
C ALA A 123 3.37 -16.31 -3.10
N PRO A 124 4.43 -16.03 -2.31
CA PRO A 124 4.44 -16.44 -0.90
C PRO A 124 3.36 -15.80 -0.03
N GLY A 125 2.90 -14.60 -0.40
CA GLY A 125 1.82 -13.89 0.29
C GLY A 125 0.44 -14.08 -0.35
N THR A 126 0.37 -14.70 -1.54
CA THR A 126 -0.87 -14.84 -2.33
C THR A 126 -1.60 -13.49 -2.48
N LEU A 127 -0.85 -12.44 -2.82
CA LEU A 127 -1.36 -11.07 -2.88
C LEU A 127 -0.70 -10.26 -4.00
N HIS A 128 -1.39 -9.21 -4.44
CA HIS A 128 -0.95 -8.25 -5.44
C HIS A 128 -0.52 -6.95 -4.73
N ALA A 129 0.67 -6.95 -4.13
CA ALA A 129 1.14 -5.80 -3.33
C ALA A 129 1.59 -4.63 -4.21
N GLY A 130 2.13 -4.91 -5.40
CA GLY A 130 2.70 -3.90 -6.28
C GLY A 130 1.67 -2.84 -6.67
N VAL A 131 0.49 -3.27 -7.10
CA VAL A 131 -0.58 -2.40 -7.58
C VAL A 131 -1.04 -1.35 -6.55
N THR A 132 -1.00 -1.68 -5.26
CA THR A 132 -1.36 -0.74 -4.18
C THR A 132 -0.18 0.13 -3.75
N ALA A 133 0.99 -0.46 -3.55
CA ALA A 133 2.17 0.25 -3.06
C ALA A 133 2.72 1.24 -4.10
N ILE A 134 2.81 0.83 -5.37
CA ILE A 134 3.31 1.66 -6.47
C ILE A 134 2.33 2.81 -6.72
N SER A 135 1.03 2.52 -6.79
CA SER A 135 0.01 3.54 -6.98
C SER A 135 0.04 4.62 -5.89
N ALA A 136 0.13 4.20 -4.62
CA ALA A 136 0.23 5.12 -3.49
C ALA A 136 1.52 5.95 -3.50
N ALA A 137 2.63 5.41 -3.99
CA ALA A 137 3.91 6.13 -4.08
C ALA A 137 3.95 7.17 -5.22
N LEU A 138 3.16 6.98 -6.27
CA LEU A 138 3.09 7.90 -7.42
C LEU A 138 2.13 9.09 -7.20
N ALA A 139 1.16 8.98 -6.29
CA ALA A 139 0.13 9.99 -6.02
C ALA A 139 0.50 10.91 -4.85
#